data_AF-X1DPA1-F1
#
_entry.id   AF-X1DPA1-F1
#
_cell.length_a   1.000
_cell.length_b   1.000
_cell.length_c   1.000
_cell.angle_alpha   90.00
_cell.angle_beta   90.00
_cell.angle_gamma   90.00
#
_symmetry.space_group_name_H-M   'P 1'
#
loop_
_entity.id
_entity.type
_entity.pdbx_description
1 polymer ?
#
loop_
_entity_poly.entity_id
_entity_poly.type
_entity_poly.pdbx_seq_one_letter_code
_entity_poly.pdbx_strand_id
1 'polypeptide(L)'
;AKRDFAALIPDLDFIKGNSPLPACLNLDRSNQDIRPEMRYGLRPHILKGHVYFQHTPAMTASIKNTTLRFGYYLHLDTDAPPQAAYQKVVYFLWDHYKKRYINNLLPQTQPFDAYAEQIYNFANKSLWRETTIDNERCGAMVSSRQYPNDVWFQGWFNQLRSAYGLHYFGMRVNNSDWVKRAEATRNLIFHAPQDKGLFPTIFVLGGSPDQSRWVNSNLQGGGPDLFHPLDCSWTAYWLLRWYQDLRCDTRTLPFCGRYADALLKLQLENGAIPGLGKGRHA
;
A
#
# COMPACT_ATOMS: atom_id res chain seq x y z
N ALA A 1 -24.12 13.45 -19.45
CA ALA A 1 -25.57 13.21 -19.33
C ALA A 1 -25.83 12.44 -18.04
N LYS A 2 -26.73 12.96 -17.18
CA LYS A 2 -27.14 12.31 -15.92
C LYS A 2 -27.83 10.97 -16.24
N ARG A 3 -27.77 10.01 -15.32
CA ARG A 3 -28.32 8.66 -15.53
C ARG A 3 -29.10 8.21 -14.30
N ASP A 4 -30.16 7.44 -14.55
CA ASP A 4 -30.81 6.65 -13.51
C ASP A 4 -29.84 5.57 -13.03
N PHE A 5 -29.77 5.41 -11.72
CA PHE A 5 -28.95 4.44 -11.05
C PHE A 5 -29.75 3.75 -9.95
N ALA A 6 -29.63 2.44 -9.89
CA ALA A 6 -30.16 1.62 -8.81
C ALA A 6 -29.05 0.72 -8.27
N ALA A 7 -28.98 0.58 -6.96
CA ALA A 7 -28.10 -0.37 -6.30
C ALA A 7 -28.86 -1.15 -5.23
N LEU A 8 -28.67 -2.47 -5.25
CA LEU A 8 -29.09 -3.36 -4.18
C LEU A 8 -27.90 -3.59 -3.25
N ILE A 9 -28.02 -3.13 -2.01
CA ILE A 9 -26.93 -3.12 -1.02
C ILE A 9 -27.28 -4.10 0.09
N PRO A 10 -26.47 -5.15 0.35
CA PRO A 10 -26.80 -6.11 1.40
C PRO A 10 -26.74 -5.46 2.79
N ASP A 11 -27.76 -5.73 3.61
CA ASP A 11 -27.77 -5.40 5.03
C ASP A 11 -26.91 -6.42 5.78
N LEU A 12 -25.64 -6.11 5.99
CA LEU A 12 -24.66 -7.01 6.57
C LEU A 12 -24.97 -7.34 8.03
N ASP A 13 -25.58 -6.41 8.78
CA ASP A 13 -25.91 -6.61 10.18
C ASP A 13 -27.16 -7.49 10.33
N PHE A 14 -28.19 -7.23 9.51
CA PHE A 14 -29.36 -8.10 9.44
C PHE A 14 -28.96 -9.52 9.02
N ILE A 15 -28.16 -9.66 7.96
CA ILE A 15 -27.77 -10.96 7.42
C ILE A 15 -26.90 -11.72 8.42
N LYS A 16 -25.91 -11.08 9.04
CA LYS A 16 -25.04 -11.72 10.05
C LYS A 16 -25.81 -12.16 11.29
N GLY A 17 -26.79 -11.37 11.74
CA GLY A 17 -27.61 -11.70 12.92
C GLY A 17 -28.66 -12.79 12.67
N ASN A 18 -29.02 -13.05 11.41
CA ASN A 18 -30.17 -13.90 11.06
C ASN A 18 -29.85 -15.06 10.12
N SER A 19 -28.57 -15.30 9.80
CA SER A 19 -28.17 -16.35 8.86
C SER A 19 -27.39 -17.48 9.55
N PRO A 20 -27.78 -18.76 9.35
CA PRO A 20 -27.05 -19.91 9.90
C PRO A 20 -25.75 -20.21 9.14
N LEU A 21 -25.49 -19.51 8.05
CA LEU A 21 -24.33 -19.65 7.17
C LEU A 21 -23.76 -18.27 6.82
N PRO A 22 -22.46 -18.17 6.54
CA PRO A 22 -21.88 -16.89 6.19
C PRO A 22 -22.31 -16.47 4.77
N ALA A 23 -22.53 -15.17 4.62
CA ALA A 23 -22.90 -14.57 3.33
C ALA A 23 -21.72 -14.60 2.36
N CYS A 24 -22.00 -14.80 1.08
CA CYS A 24 -20.99 -14.81 0.02
C CYS A 24 -21.47 -14.05 -1.21
N LEU A 25 -20.52 -13.44 -1.90
CA LEU A 25 -20.69 -12.84 -3.22
C LEU A 25 -19.73 -13.55 -4.19
N ASN A 26 -20.23 -14.00 -5.33
CA ASN A 26 -19.42 -14.58 -6.38
C ASN A 26 -19.66 -13.85 -7.70
N LEU A 27 -18.58 -13.63 -8.46
CA LEU A 27 -18.65 -13.11 -9.82
C LEU A 27 -18.28 -14.25 -10.77
N ASP A 28 -19.28 -14.78 -11.47
CA ASP A 28 -19.08 -15.81 -12.48
C ASP A 28 -18.78 -15.15 -13.84
N ARG A 29 -17.58 -15.43 -14.36
CA ARG A 29 -17.10 -15.01 -15.69
C ARG A 29 -16.66 -16.21 -16.52
N SER A 30 -17.07 -17.43 -16.14
CA SER A 30 -16.60 -18.67 -16.77
C SER A 30 -16.98 -18.78 -18.25
N ASN A 31 -18.06 -18.12 -18.66
CA ASN A 31 -18.45 -18.00 -20.05
C ASN A 31 -18.23 -16.56 -20.56
N GLN A 32 -17.29 -16.37 -21.47
CA GLN A 32 -16.98 -15.05 -22.06
C GLN A 32 -18.07 -14.54 -23.01
N ASP A 33 -18.93 -15.43 -23.50
CA ASP A 33 -20.05 -15.10 -24.39
C ASP A 33 -21.31 -14.69 -23.63
N ILE A 34 -21.33 -14.86 -22.30
CA ILE A 34 -22.45 -14.47 -21.43
C ILE A 34 -22.03 -13.26 -20.59
N ARG A 35 -23.00 -12.38 -20.30
CA ARG A 35 -22.80 -11.27 -19.37
C ARG A 35 -22.32 -11.82 -18.00
N PRO A 36 -21.32 -11.17 -17.35
CA PRO A 36 -20.87 -11.57 -16.02
C PRO A 36 -22.06 -11.70 -15.05
N GLU A 37 -22.15 -12.83 -14.35
CA GLU A 37 -23.22 -13.07 -13.39
C GLU A 37 -22.70 -12.81 -11.98
N MET A 38 -23.37 -11.90 -11.27
CA MET A 38 -23.11 -11.65 -9.86
C MET A 38 -24.10 -12.45 -9.03
N ARG A 39 -23.62 -13.44 -8.28
CA ARG A 39 -24.43 -14.29 -7.42
C ARG A 39 -24.21 -13.93 -5.95
N TYR A 40 -25.29 -13.70 -5.23
CA TYR A 40 -25.27 -13.43 -3.80
C TYR A 40 -26.10 -14.47 -3.05
N GLY A 41 -25.64 -14.88 -1.87
CA GLY A 41 -26.36 -15.85 -1.06
C GLY A 41 -25.60 -16.25 0.20
N LEU A 42 -25.93 -17.43 0.73
CA LEU A 42 -25.28 -18.01 1.90
C LEU A 42 -24.55 -19.29 1.49
N ARG A 43 -23.26 -19.40 1.84
CA ARG A 43 -22.48 -20.59 1.51
C ARG A 43 -21.34 -20.82 2.49
N PRO A 44 -21.12 -22.07 2.95
CA PRO A 44 -19.93 -22.38 3.74
C PRO A 44 -18.66 -22.02 2.98
N HIS A 45 -17.79 -21.25 3.62
CA HIS A 45 -16.49 -20.89 3.10
C HIS A 45 -15.48 -20.70 4.23
N ILE A 46 -14.21 -20.85 3.90
CA ILE A 46 -13.09 -20.64 4.82
C ILE A 46 -12.12 -19.63 4.22
N LEU A 47 -11.39 -18.92 5.07
CA LEU A 47 -10.30 -18.06 4.65
C LEU A 47 -9.16 -18.93 4.07
N LYS A 48 -8.64 -18.53 2.91
CA LYS A 48 -7.48 -19.13 2.25
C LYS A 48 -6.40 -18.06 2.06
N GLY A 49 -5.26 -18.22 2.73
CA GLY A 49 -4.20 -17.22 2.69
C GLY A 49 -4.64 -15.90 3.34
N HIS A 50 -4.22 -14.77 2.78
CA HIS A 50 -4.40 -13.46 3.39
C HIS A 50 -5.75 -12.78 3.10
N VAL A 51 -6.28 -12.91 1.88
CA VAL A 51 -7.47 -12.15 1.43
C VAL A 51 -8.47 -12.98 0.62
N TYR A 52 -8.20 -14.27 0.42
CA TYR A 52 -9.07 -15.13 -0.39
C TYR A 52 -9.99 -15.96 0.48
N PHE A 53 -11.12 -16.35 -0.09
CA PHE A 53 -12.02 -17.34 0.49
C PHE A 53 -12.12 -18.52 -0.46
N GLN A 54 -12.19 -19.73 0.09
CA GLN A 54 -12.51 -20.92 -0.67
C GLN A 54 -13.74 -21.59 -0.08
N HIS A 55 -14.56 -22.16 -0.94
CA HIS A 55 -15.67 -22.99 -0.49
C HIS A 55 -15.16 -24.22 0.25
N THR A 56 -15.96 -24.73 1.19
CA THR A 56 -15.64 -26.02 1.80
C THR A 56 -15.78 -27.13 0.76
N PRO A 57 -14.97 -28.21 0.82
CA PRO A 57 -15.03 -29.30 -0.16
C PRO A 57 -16.41 -29.93 -0.30
N ALA A 58 -17.17 -29.98 0.79
CA ALA A 58 -18.53 -30.52 0.81
C ALA A 58 -19.52 -29.72 -0.06
N MET A 59 -19.24 -28.43 -0.33
CA MET A 59 -20.03 -27.52 -1.17
C MET A 59 -21.53 -27.41 -0.83
N THR A 60 -21.94 -28.00 0.29
CA THR A 60 -23.32 -28.20 0.74
C THR A 60 -23.40 -27.98 2.25
N ALA A 61 -24.56 -27.51 2.71
CA ALA A 61 -24.87 -27.40 4.13
C ALA A 61 -26.33 -27.80 4.32
N SER A 62 -26.60 -28.67 5.29
CA SER A 62 -27.96 -29.02 5.68
C SER A 62 -28.45 -27.99 6.70
N ILE A 63 -29.50 -27.26 6.35
CA ILE A 63 -30.16 -26.31 7.23
C ILE A 63 -31.56 -26.86 7.47
N LYS A 64 -31.83 -27.39 8.66
CA LYS A 64 -33.14 -27.97 9.00
C LYS A 64 -33.97 -26.96 9.77
N ASN A 65 -35.27 -26.91 9.49
CA ASN A 65 -36.26 -26.12 10.25
C ASN A 65 -35.86 -24.65 10.49
N THR A 66 -35.17 -24.03 9.52
CA THR A 66 -34.68 -22.65 9.64
C THR A 66 -35.17 -21.82 8.48
N THR A 67 -35.67 -20.61 8.76
CA THR A 67 -35.98 -19.61 7.73
C THR A 67 -34.71 -18.85 7.37
N LEU A 68 -34.35 -18.83 6.09
CA LEU A 68 -33.26 -17.98 5.59
C LEU A 68 -33.79 -16.56 5.38
N ARG A 69 -33.09 -15.58 5.96
CA ARG A 69 -33.49 -14.17 5.90
C ARG A 69 -32.40 -13.37 5.20
N PHE A 70 -32.82 -12.58 4.21
CA PHE A 70 -31.97 -11.63 3.51
C PHE A 70 -32.52 -10.22 3.70
N GLY A 71 -31.62 -9.27 3.92
CA GLY A 71 -31.96 -7.85 4.03
C GLY A 71 -31.17 -7.07 3.00
N TYR A 72 -31.83 -6.14 2.32
CA TYR A 72 -31.17 -5.25 1.38
C TYR A 72 -31.72 -3.84 1.50
N TYR A 73 -30.85 -2.86 1.32
CA TYR A 73 -31.22 -1.50 1.01
C TYR A 73 -31.31 -1.35 -0.51
N LEU A 74 -32.34 -0.67 -0.99
CA LEU A 74 -32.45 -0.24 -2.39
C LEU A 74 -32.11 1.24 -2.46
N HIS A 75 -31.00 1.57 -3.10
CA HIS A 75 -30.62 2.95 -3.41
C HIS A 75 -31.06 3.28 -4.82
N LEU A 76 -31.84 4.35 -4.99
CA LEU A 76 -32.30 4.87 -6.27
C LEU A 76 -31.81 6.31 -6.43
N ASP A 77 -31.22 6.63 -7.56
CA ASP A 77 -30.71 7.96 -7.88
C ASP A 77 -31.00 8.28 -9.35
N THR A 78 -31.87 9.25 -9.59
CA THR A 78 -32.23 9.71 -10.94
C THR A 78 -31.28 10.77 -11.48
N ASP A 79 -30.30 11.20 -10.67
CA ASP A 79 -29.38 12.29 -11.00
C ASP A 79 -27.92 11.87 -10.81
N ALA A 80 -27.62 10.62 -11.12
CA ALA A 80 -26.30 10.09 -10.85
C ALA A 80 -25.26 10.58 -11.89
N PRO A 81 -24.08 11.04 -11.44
CA PRO A 81 -23.01 11.43 -12.35
C PRO A 81 -22.49 10.21 -13.13
N PRO A 82 -22.19 10.37 -14.43
CA PRO A 82 -21.59 9.30 -15.24
C PRO A 82 -20.39 8.68 -14.56
N GLN A 83 -20.35 7.35 -14.50
CA GLN A 83 -19.24 6.57 -13.95
C GLN A 83 -18.90 6.85 -12.48
N ALA A 84 -19.73 7.62 -11.75
CA ALA A 84 -19.49 7.96 -10.35
C ALA A 84 -20.70 7.67 -9.43
N ALA A 85 -21.79 7.11 -9.98
CA ALA A 85 -22.99 6.75 -9.23
C ALA A 85 -22.71 5.82 -8.03
N TYR A 86 -21.73 4.91 -8.15
CA TYR A 86 -21.33 3.99 -7.09
C TYR A 86 -20.76 4.69 -5.85
N GLN A 87 -20.29 5.94 -5.96
CA GLN A 87 -19.69 6.66 -4.85
C GLN A 87 -20.69 6.85 -3.69
N LYS A 88 -21.96 7.16 -3.99
CA LYS A 88 -23.02 7.26 -2.97
C LYS A 88 -23.22 5.95 -2.22
N VAL A 89 -23.15 4.82 -2.91
CA VAL A 89 -23.23 3.48 -2.31
C VAL A 89 -22.01 3.22 -1.41
N VAL A 90 -20.81 3.58 -1.85
CA VAL A 90 -19.59 3.45 -1.05
C VAL A 90 -19.67 4.29 0.22
N TYR A 91 -20.14 5.54 0.14
CA TYR A 91 -20.35 6.40 1.30
C TYR A 91 -21.39 5.83 2.26
N PHE A 92 -22.51 5.31 1.75
CA PHE A 92 -23.51 4.63 2.57
C PHE A 92 -22.91 3.45 3.33
N LEU A 93 -22.19 2.55 2.64
CA LEU A 93 -21.52 1.40 3.26
C LEU A 93 -20.53 1.84 4.34
N TRP A 94 -19.73 2.87 4.06
CA TRP A 94 -18.78 3.42 5.02
C TRP A 94 -19.53 3.98 6.24
N ASP A 95 -20.47 4.90 6.07
CA ASP A 95 -21.15 5.55 7.18
C ASP A 95 -21.96 4.59 8.05
N HIS A 96 -22.59 3.60 7.43
CA HIS A 96 -23.41 2.62 8.12
C HIS A 96 -22.57 1.61 8.91
N TYR A 97 -21.51 1.06 8.32
CA TYR A 97 -20.75 -0.04 8.95
C TYR A 97 -19.46 0.39 9.65
N LYS A 98 -18.88 1.58 9.35
CA LYS A 98 -17.57 1.98 9.88
C LYS A 98 -17.50 2.03 11.40
N LYS A 99 -18.57 2.48 12.08
CA LYS A 99 -18.54 2.73 13.53
C LYS A 99 -18.15 1.48 14.31
N ARG A 100 -18.61 0.30 13.86
CA ARG A 100 -18.28 -1.00 14.45
C ARG A 100 -16.78 -1.33 14.40
N TYR A 101 -16.13 -0.96 13.30
CA TYR A 101 -14.74 -1.33 12.99
C TYR A 101 -13.75 -0.23 13.37
N ILE A 102 -14.16 1.04 13.42
CA ILE A 102 -13.30 2.15 13.87
C ILE A 102 -13.16 2.14 15.39
N ASN A 103 -14.23 1.81 16.12
CA ASN A 103 -14.22 1.85 17.58
C ASN A 103 -13.58 0.61 18.23
N ASN A 104 -13.29 -0.45 17.45
CA ASN A 104 -12.66 -1.66 17.92
C ASN A 104 -11.38 -1.90 17.14
N LEU A 105 -10.25 -2.03 17.82
CA LEU A 105 -8.95 -2.33 17.21
C LEU A 105 -8.86 -3.75 16.61
N LEU A 106 -9.96 -4.48 16.44
CA LEU A 106 -9.93 -5.83 15.88
C LEU A 106 -9.44 -5.80 14.42
N PRO A 107 -8.50 -6.70 14.01
CA PRO A 107 -8.03 -7.88 14.71
C PRO A 107 -6.71 -7.70 15.48
N GLN A 108 -6.34 -6.49 15.90
CA GLN A 108 -5.13 -6.24 16.68
C GLN A 108 -5.13 -7.10 17.95
N THR A 109 -4.30 -8.13 17.99
CA THR A 109 -4.20 -9.07 19.11
C THR A 109 -3.07 -8.72 20.07
N GLN A 110 -2.21 -7.76 19.72
CA GLN A 110 -1.09 -7.30 20.55
C GLN A 110 -0.89 -5.78 20.45
N PRO A 111 -0.29 -5.15 21.48
CA PRO A 111 0.16 -3.76 21.40
C PRO A 111 1.14 -3.54 20.24
N PHE A 112 1.16 -2.34 19.67
CA PHE A 112 2.08 -2.02 18.56
C PHE A 112 3.55 -2.22 18.92
N ASP A 113 3.94 -1.98 20.17
CA ASP A 113 5.31 -2.19 20.66
C ASP A 113 5.73 -3.66 20.53
N ALA A 114 4.85 -4.59 20.89
CA ALA A 114 5.12 -6.02 20.78
C ALA A 114 5.27 -6.46 19.31
N TYR A 115 4.45 -5.93 18.41
CA TYR A 115 4.63 -6.16 16.98
C TYR A 115 5.94 -5.58 16.45
N ALA A 116 6.29 -4.37 16.88
CA ALA A 116 7.54 -3.73 16.49
C ALA A 116 8.75 -4.56 16.94
N GLU A 117 8.77 -5.02 18.20
CA GLU A 117 9.81 -5.92 18.72
C GLU A 117 9.92 -7.21 17.92
N GLN A 118 8.80 -7.88 17.65
CA GLN A 118 8.82 -9.13 16.88
C GLN A 118 9.35 -8.91 15.46
N ILE A 119 8.83 -7.90 14.75
CA ILE A 119 9.12 -7.67 13.34
C ILE A 119 10.55 -7.12 13.16
N TYR A 120 10.94 -6.10 13.93
CA TYR A 120 12.24 -5.46 13.76
C TYR A 120 13.39 -6.33 14.24
N ASN A 121 13.22 -7.14 15.28
CA ASN A 121 14.27 -8.10 15.66
C ASN A 121 14.52 -9.12 14.55
N PHE A 122 13.46 -9.69 13.97
CA PHE A 122 13.61 -10.58 12.82
C PHE A 122 14.23 -9.88 11.62
N ALA A 123 13.69 -8.72 11.24
CA ALA A 123 14.10 -8.02 10.02
C ALA A 123 15.54 -7.49 10.12
N ASN A 124 15.96 -6.95 11.27
CA ASN A 124 17.33 -6.51 11.47
C ASN A 124 18.32 -7.68 11.45
N LYS A 125 17.96 -8.83 12.01
CA LYS A 125 18.82 -10.01 12.00
C LYS A 125 18.95 -10.64 10.61
N SER A 126 17.84 -10.75 9.88
CA SER A 126 17.78 -11.56 8.66
C SER A 126 17.98 -10.74 7.39
N LEU A 127 17.44 -9.52 7.35
CA LEU A 127 17.28 -8.73 6.12
C LEU A 127 18.20 -7.51 6.06
N TRP A 128 18.74 -7.04 7.18
CA TRP A 128 19.57 -5.84 7.14
C TRP A 128 20.87 -6.08 6.37
N ARG A 129 21.18 -5.18 5.45
CA ARG A 129 22.48 -5.08 4.77
C ARG A 129 22.90 -3.62 4.74
N GLU A 130 24.21 -3.39 4.77
CA GLU A 130 24.79 -2.05 4.79
C GLU A 130 26.08 -1.99 3.98
N THR A 131 26.44 -0.77 3.61
CA THR A 131 27.64 -0.38 2.90
C THR A 131 28.03 1.03 3.37
N THR A 132 29.13 1.55 2.82
CA THR A 132 29.56 2.94 3.03
C THR A 132 29.60 3.64 1.68
N ILE A 133 28.92 4.78 1.57
CA ILE A 133 28.91 5.62 0.37
C ILE A 133 29.43 6.99 0.79
N ASP A 134 30.51 7.48 0.16
CA ASP A 134 31.17 8.75 0.50
C ASP A 134 31.46 8.91 2.00
N ASN A 135 31.99 7.85 2.64
CA ASN A 135 32.25 7.77 4.08
C ASN A 135 31.00 7.86 4.99
N GLU A 136 29.80 7.79 4.43
CA GLU A 136 28.54 7.76 5.18
C GLU A 136 27.99 6.32 5.26
N ARG A 137 27.61 5.89 6.47
CA ARG A 137 26.96 4.59 6.68
C ARG A 137 25.58 4.60 6.02
N CYS A 138 25.39 3.67 5.08
CA CYS A 138 24.17 3.52 4.32
C CYS A 138 23.69 2.06 4.38
N GLY A 139 22.40 1.83 4.59
CA GLY A 139 21.91 0.45 4.69
C GLY A 139 20.40 0.37 4.83
N ALA A 140 19.83 -0.79 4.58
CA ALA A 140 18.40 -1.02 4.69
C ALA A 140 18.10 -2.52 4.82
N MET A 141 16.84 -2.83 5.11
CA MET A 141 16.32 -4.18 4.97
C MET A 141 16.15 -4.49 3.48
N VAL A 142 16.80 -5.55 3.00
CA VAL A 142 16.72 -5.95 1.59
C VAL A 142 15.47 -6.78 1.33
N SER A 143 14.89 -6.63 0.14
CA SER A 143 13.75 -7.43 -0.32
C SER A 143 14.16 -8.60 -1.21
N SER A 144 15.28 -8.49 -1.92
CA SER A 144 15.71 -9.41 -2.98
C SER A 144 14.57 -9.75 -3.96
N ARG A 145 13.77 -8.75 -4.32
CA ARG A 145 12.53 -8.93 -5.09
C ARG A 145 12.80 -9.07 -6.59
N GLN A 146 13.68 -8.23 -7.11
CA GLN A 146 14.04 -8.17 -8.52
C GLN A 146 15.53 -8.42 -8.72
N TYR A 147 16.36 -7.85 -7.84
CA TYR A 147 17.81 -8.08 -7.83
C TYR A 147 18.22 -8.62 -6.46
N PRO A 148 19.29 -9.42 -6.38
CA PRO A 148 19.87 -9.79 -5.09
C PRO A 148 20.15 -8.54 -4.24
N ASN A 149 19.72 -8.56 -2.99
CA ASN A 149 19.92 -7.47 -2.02
C ASN A 149 19.34 -6.10 -2.45
N ASP A 150 18.28 -6.08 -3.25
CA ASP A 150 17.62 -4.82 -3.59
C ASP A 150 16.88 -4.17 -2.42
N VAL A 151 16.87 -2.84 -2.43
CA VAL A 151 16.27 -1.95 -1.45
C VAL A 151 15.32 -1.03 -2.20
N TRP A 152 14.05 -1.02 -1.79
CA TRP A 152 12.98 -0.35 -2.53
C TRP A 152 12.51 0.91 -1.80
N PHE A 153 12.43 2.02 -2.53
CA PHE A 153 11.95 3.36 -2.11
C PHE A 153 10.81 3.82 -3.03
N GLN A 154 9.78 2.99 -3.20
CA GLN A 154 8.68 3.21 -4.14
C GLN A 154 7.30 3.21 -3.46
N GLY A 155 6.21 3.37 -4.23
CA GLY A 155 4.84 3.44 -3.71
C GLY A 155 4.37 2.20 -2.94
N TRP A 156 4.79 0.99 -3.35
CA TRP A 156 4.33 -0.26 -2.71
C TRP A 156 5.31 -0.82 -1.68
N PHE A 157 6.61 -0.66 -1.92
CA PHE A 157 7.68 -1.08 -1.02
C PHE A 157 8.58 0.12 -0.76
N ASN A 158 8.61 0.59 0.48
CA ASN A 158 9.35 1.79 0.83
C ASN A 158 10.14 1.55 2.11
N GLN A 159 11.45 1.42 1.99
CA GLN A 159 12.34 1.17 3.12
C GLN A 159 12.50 2.41 4.00
N LEU A 160 12.31 3.62 3.46
CA LEU A 160 12.27 4.83 4.29
C LEU A 160 11.05 4.84 5.22
N ARG A 161 9.88 4.39 4.76
CA ARG A 161 8.70 4.17 5.63
C ARG A 161 9.01 3.17 6.75
N SER A 162 9.60 2.04 6.41
CA SER A 162 9.96 1.01 7.40
C SER A 162 10.98 1.53 8.41
N ALA A 163 11.96 2.31 7.94
CA ALA A 163 12.96 2.98 8.76
C ALA A 163 12.33 4.03 9.67
N TYR A 164 11.33 4.79 9.20
CA TYR A 164 10.61 5.75 10.05
C TYR A 164 10.03 5.05 11.29
N GLY A 165 9.37 3.91 11.09
CA GLY A 165 8.87 3.10 12.21
C GLY A 165 10.01 2.55 13.08
N LEU A 166 11.09 2.07 12.47
CA LEU A 166 12.25 1.53 13.19
C LEU A 166 12.89 2.59 14.10
N HIS A 167 13.00 3.83 13.61
CA HIS A 167 13.49 4.97 14.39
C HIS A 167 12.53 5.30 15.53
N TYR A 168 11.23 5.45 15.24
CA TYR A 168 10.21 5.79 16.25
C TYR A 168 10.18 4.76 17.38
N PHE A 169 10.09 3.46 17.04
CA PHE A 169 10.08 2.40 18.05
C PHE A 169 11.45 2.26 18.73
N GLY A 170 12.56 2.42 17.99
CA GLY A 170 13.90 2.41 18.56
C GLY A 170 14.07 3.46 19.65
N MET A 171 13.57 4.67 19.46
CA MET A 171 13.52 5.70 20.50
C MET A 171 12.63 5.28 21.67
N ARG A 172 11.43 4.75 21.39
CA ARG A 172 10.44 4.36 22.40
C ARG A 172 10.92 3.24 23.33
N VAL A 173 11.72 2.30 22.81
CA VAL A 173 12.28 1.18 23.60
C VAL A 173 13.77 1.36 23.95
N ASN A 174 14.33 2.56 23.77
CA ASN A 174 15.75 2.88 24.00
C ASN A 174 16.75 1.96 23.27
N ASN A 175 16.40 1.50 22.07
CA ASN A 175 17.27 0.69 21.23
C ASN A 175 18.06 1.57 20.24
N SER A 176 19.28 1.95 20.64
CA SER A 176 20.14 2.82 19.83
C SER A 176 20.62 2.20 18.51
N ASP A 177 20.70 0.87 18.41
CA ASP A 177 21.08 0.20 17.15
C ASP A 177 19.98 0.36 16.10
N TRP A 178 18.71 0.23 16.49
CA TRP A 178 17.58 0.46 15.61
C TRP A 178 17.54 1.89 15.07
N VAL A 179 17.76 2.87 15.94
CA VAL A 179 17.84 4.30 15.55
C VAL A 179 18.94 4.50 14.52
N LYS A 180 20.16 4.00 14.77
CA LYS A 180 21.31 4.14 13.85
C LYS A 180 21.08 3.45 12.51
N ARG A 181 20.44 2.28 12.49
CA ARG A 181 20.04 1.60 11.24
C ARG A 181 19.02 2.40 10.47
N ALA A 182 18.00 2.90 11.15
CA ALA A 182 16.98 3.72 10.51
C ALA A 182 17.59 5.00 9.89
N GLU A 183 18.52 5.66 10.59
CA GLU A 183 19.28 6.79 10.05
C GLU A 183 20.14 6.39 8.84
N ALA A 184 20.77 5.21 8.85
CA ALA A 184 21.52 4.71 7.70
C ALA A 184 20.63 4.46 6.46
N THR A 185 19.36 4.08 6.64
CA THR A 185 18.39 3.99 5.52
C THR A 185 18.01 5.35 4.98
N ARG A 186 17.84 6.35 5.85
CA ARG A 186 17.62 7.74 5.41
C ARG A 186 18.84 8.30 4.68
N ASN A 187 20.04 8.04 5.18
CA ASN A 187 21.27 8.47 4.53
C ASN A 187 21.38 7.89 3.13
N LEU A 188 21.06 6.60 2.96
CA LEU A 188 21.08 5.94 1.66
C LEU A 188 20.25 6.68 0.60
N ILE A 189 19.02 7.10 0.89
CA ILE A 189 18.18 7.78 -0.13
C ILE A 189 18.75 9.14 -0.56
N PHE A 190 19.54 9.83 0.28
CA PHE A 190 20.21 11.08 -0.13
C PHE A 190 21.30 10.87 -1.17
N HIS A 191 21.80 9.63 -1.33
CA HIS A 191 22.73 9.24 -2.39
C HIS A 191 22.02 8.88 -3.71
N ALA A 192 20.68 8.94 -3.78
CA ALA A 192 19.97 8.74 -5.04
C ALA A 192 20.24 9.89 -6.01
N PRO A 193 20.76 9.63 -7.22
CA PRO A 193 21.02 10.68 -8.19
C PRO A 193 19.70 11.30 -8.66
N GLN A 194 19.58 12.62 -8.51
CA GLN A 194 18.43 13.36 -9.04
C GLN A 194 18.71 13.87 -10.45
N ASP A 195 17.80 13.55 -11.38
CA ASP A 195 17.79 14.06 -12.74
C ASP A 195 16.53 14.90 -12.97
N LYS A 196 16.73 16.21 -13.21
CA LYS A 196 15.67 17.23 -13.24
C LYS A 196 14.73 17.15 -12.02
N GLY A 197 15.22 16.65 -10.88
CA GLY A 197 14.47 16.48 -9.63
C GLY A 197 13.79 15.12 -9.46
N LEU A 198 13.64 14.30 -10.52
CA LEU A 198 13.23 12.90 -10.43
C LEU A 198 14.41 12.03 -10.02
N PHE A 199 14.16 10.85 -9.43
CA PHE A 199 15.23 9.99 -8.95
C PHE A 199 14.85 8.50 -9.01
N PRO A 200 15.85 7.60 -9.13
CA PRO A 200 15.62 6.16 -9.07
C PRO A 200 15.18 5.75 -7.66
N THR A 201 14.30 4.75 -7.61
CA THR A 201 13.63 4.31 -6.37
C THR A 201 13.98 2.88 -5.98
N ILE A 202 14.98 2.29 -6.61
CA ILE A 202 15.53 0.98 -6.22
C ILE A 202 17.05 1.13 -6.12
N PHE A 203 17.61 0.64 -5.03
CA PHE A 203 19.05 0.54 -4.84
C PHE A 203 19.45 -0.94 -4.73
N VAL A 204 20.45 -1.35 -5.48
CA VAL A 204 21.01 -2.72 -5.43
C VAL A 204 22.27 -2.67 -4.60
N LEU A 205 22.27 -3.33 -3.44
CA LEU A 205 23.46 -3.46 -2.59
C LEU A 205 24.40 -4.55 -3.13
N GLY A 206 25.54 -4.12 -3.66
CA GLY A 206 26.61 -5.00 -4.12
C GLY A 206 27.48 -5.52 -2.98
N GLY A 207 28.50 -6.34 -3.31
CA GLY A 207 29.50 -6.80 -2.35
C GLY A 207 30.48 -5.70 -1.91
N SER A 208 30.56 -4.61 -2.69
CA SER A 208 31.31 -3.39 -2.39
C SER A 208 30.51 -2.14 -2.80
N PRO A 209 30.90 -0.93 -2.36
CA PRO A 209 30.29 0.32 -2.82
C PRO A 209 30.27 0.45 -4.34
N ASP A 210 31.36 0.10 -5.03
CA ASP A 210 31.48 0.21 -6.50
C ASP A 210 30.57 -0.76 -7.27
N GLN A 211 30.15 -1.84 -6.61
CA GLN A 211 29.18 -2.80 -7.16
C GLN A 211 27.74 -2.42 -6.84
N SER A 212 27.52 -1.41 -6.00
CA SER A 212 26.20 -0.95 -5.62
C SER A 212 25.72 0.11 -6.62
N ARG A 213 24.42 0.09 -6.93
CA ARG A 213 23.88 0.97 -7.97
C ARG A 213 22.42 1.30 -7.76
N TRP A 214 22.04 2.49 -8.18
CA TRP A 214 20.65 2.89 -8.30
C TRP A 214 20.05 2.40 -9.62
N VAL A 215 18.77 2.00 -9.58
CA VAL A 215 17.99 1.65 -10.77
C VAL A 215 16.57 2.19 -10.70
N ASN A 216 16.03 2.42 -11.89
CA ASN A 216 14.64 2.81 -12.05
C ASN A 216 13.73 1.62 -11.73
N SER A 217 12.62 1.92 -11.05
CA SER A 217 11.53 0.98 -10.85
C SER A 217 10.86 0.69 -12.19
N ASN A 218 10.91 -0.57 -12.65
CA ASN A 218 10.39 -0.99 -13.96
C ASN A 218 9.41 -2.18 -13.88
N LEU A 219 9.28 -2.84 -12.73
CA LEU A 219 8.34 -3.98 -12.57
C LEU A 219 6.87 -3.57 -12.69
N GLN A 220 6.57 -2.27 -12.58
CA GLN A 220 5.21 -1.73 -12.69
C GLN A 220 4.98 -1.00 -14.03
N GLY A 221 5.79 -1.34 -15.03
CA GLY A 221 5.88 -0.61 -16.29
C GLY A 221 6.99 0.43 -16.26
N GLY A 222 7.30 1.00 -17.42
CA GLY A 222 8.47 1.86 -17.59
C GLY A 222 9.69 1.10 -18.14
N GLY A 223 10.72 1.84 -18.50
CA GLY A 223 11.94 1.37 -19.14
C GLY A 223 13.14 2.18 -18.66
N PRO A 224 14.31 2.01 -19.30
CA PRO A 224 15.45 2.88 -19.07
C PRO A 224 15.03 4.37 -19.09
N ASP A 225 15.58 5.15 -18.17
CA ASP A 225 15.36 6.60 -18.05
C ASP A 225 13.93 7.09 -17.77
N LEU A 226 13.01 6.17 -17.44
CA LEU A 226 11.68 6.49 -16.95
C LEU A 226 11.61 6.39 -15.43
N PHE A 227 11.07 7.44 -14.81
CA PHE A 227 10.81 7.50 -13.37
C PHE A 227 9.31 7.49 -13.11
N HIS A 228 8.89 6.87 -12.02
CA HIS A 228 7.50 6.93 -11.56
C HIS A 228 7.31 8.09 -10.59
N PRO A 229 6.49 9.12 -10.94
CA PRO A 229 6.19 10.20 -10.01
C PRO A 229 5.52 9.72 -8.72
N LEU A 230 4.69 8.67 -8.78
CA LEU A 230 4.12 8.03 -7.58
C LEU A 230 5.22 7.57 -6.60
N ASP A 231 6.24 6.89 -7.12
CA ASP A 231 7.32 6.33 -6.30
C ASP A 231 8.18 7.43 -5.68
N CYS A 232 8.55 8.43 -6.49
CA CYS A 232 9.29 9.61 -6.03
C CYS A 232 8.48 10.39 -4.98
N SER A 233 7.18 10.61 -5.23
CA SER A 233 6.26 11.32 -4.32
C SER A 233 6.16 10.64 -2.98
N TRP A 234 5.99 9.32 -2.98
CA TRP A 234 5.85 8.57 -1.74
C TRP A 234 7.12 8.62 -0.89
N THR A 235 8.29 8.52 -1.53
CA THR A 235 9.58 8.65 -0.84
C THR A 235 9.84 10.07 -0.34
N ALA A 236 9.55 11.09 -1.16
CA ALA A 236 9.66 12.49 -0.74
C ALA A 236 8.72 12.81 0.43
N TYR A 237 7.50 12.28 0.43
CA TYR A 237 6.56 12.37 1.56
C TYR A 237 7.18 11.81 2.84
N TRP A 238 7.76 10.60 2.80
CA TRP A 238 8.40 10.02 3.99
C TRP A 238 9.64 10.78 4.45
N LEU A 239 10.42 11.39 3.55
CA LEU A 239 11.51 12.29 3.91
C LEU A 239 10.98 13.52 4.67
N LEU A 240 9.89 14.13 4.20
CA LEU A 240 9.26 15.28 4.86
C LEU A 240 8.66 14.90 6.22
N ARG A 241 7.98 13.74 6.32
CA ARG A 241 7.48 13.21 7.60
C ARG A 241 8.62 12.96 8.58
N TRP A 242 9.73 12.37 8.13
CA TRP A 242 10.91 12.19 8.95
C TRP A 242 11.46 13.52 9.47
N TYR A 243 11.60 14.50 8.58
CA TYR A 243 12.11 15.82 8.92
C TYR A 243 11.26 16.53 9.97
N GLN A 244 9.93 16.39 9.87
CA GLN A 244 8.97 17.02 10.77
C GLN A 244 8.83 16.28 12.11
N ASP A 245 8.74 14.96 12.09
CA ASP A 245 8.26 14.18 13.24
C ASP A 245 9.39 13.53 14.05
N LEU A 246 10.56 13.30 13.44
CA LEU A 246 11.64 12.51 14.05
C LEU A 246 12.92 13.33 14.26
N ARG A 247 13.62 13.65 13.16
CA ARG A 247 14.91 14.33 13.20
C ARG A 247 15.16 15.08 11.92
N CYS A 248 15.32 16.39 12.04
CA CYS A 248 15.66 17.24 10.91
C CYS A 248 17.03 16.85 10.31
N ASP A 249 17.10 16.84 8.98
CA ASP A 249 18.33 16.74 8.20
C ASP A 249 18.31 17.88 7.17
N THR A 250 19.39 18.64 7.11
CA THR A 250 19.51 19.81 6.21
C THR A 250 19.40 19.45 4.74
N ARG A 251 19.65 18.19 4.36
CA ARG A 251 19.54 17.68 2.99
C ARG A 251 18.09 17.45 2.55
N THR A 252 17.16 17.27 3.48
CA THR A 252 15.75 16.93 3.17
C THR A 252 15.07 17.98 2.32
N LEU A 253 15.05 19.23 2.77
CA LEU A 253 14.31 20.30 2.08
C LEU A 253 14.89 20.58 0.68
N PRO A 254 16.22 20.67 0.47
CA PRO A 254 16.78 20.77 -0.87
C PRO A 254 16.45 19.58 -1.78
N PHE A 255 16.51 18.34 -1.28
CA PHE A 255 16.19 17.14 -2.05
C PHE A 255 14.72 17.14 -2.51
N CYS A 256 13.80 17.37 -1.56
CA CYS A 256 12.37 17.41 -1.83
C CYS A 256 11.97 18.65 -2.65
N GLY A 257 12.64 19.78 -2.48
CA GLY A 257 12.40 21.01 -3.24
C GLY A 257 12.70 20.82 -4.73
N ARG A 258 13.85 20.23 -5.07
CA ARG A 258 14.17 19.88 -6.48
C ARG A 258 13.13 18.95 -7.09
N TYR A 259 12.61 17.99 -6.32
CA TYR A 259 11.55 17.11 -6.77
C TYR A 259 10.20 17.84 -6.95
N ALA A 260 9.85 18.76 -6.05
CA ALA A 260 8.65 19.58 -6.17
C ALA A 260 8.69 20.44 -7.46
N ASP A 261 9.83 21.03 -7.78
CA ASP A 261 10.03 21.75 -9.04
C ASP A 261 9.83 20.85 -10.27
N ALA A 262 10.20 19.56 -10.17
CA ALA A 262 9.98 18.57 -11.22
C ALA A 262 8.50 18.26 -11.39
N LEU A 263 7.76 18.08 -10.28
CA LEU A 263 6.33 17.82 -10.31
C LEU A 263 5.54 18.95 -10.96
N LEU A 264 5.87 20.20 -10.62
CA LEU A 264 5.23 21.38 -11.23
C LEU A 264 5.45 21.42 -12.75
N LYS A 265 6.62 21.01 -13.23
CA LYS A 265 6.93 20.94 -14.67
C LYS A 265 6.26 19.76 -15.37
N LEU A 266 5.97 18.67 -14.65
CA LEU A 266 5.29 17.49 -15.19
C LEU A 266 3.76 17.64 -15.19
N GLN A 267 3.23 18.59 -14.42
CA GLN A 267 1.80 18.79 -14.30
C GLN A 267 1.19 19.20 -15.64
N LEU A 268 0.17 18.45 -16.05
CA LEU A 268 -0.63 18.75 -17.24
C LEU A 268 -1.56 19.94 -16.96
N GLU A 269 -2.07 20.58 -18.01
CA GLU A 269 -2.98 21.72 -17.89
C GLU A 269 -4.23 21.43 -17.05
N ASN A 270 -4.69 20.17 -17.04
CA ASN A 270 -5.83 19.72 -16.23
C ASN A 270 -5.45 19.44 -14.75
N GLY A 271 -4.22 19.74 -14.34
CA GLY A 271 -3.70 19.53 -12.99
C GLY A 271 -3.20 18.10 -12.72
N ALA A 272 -3.36 17.16 -13.64
CA ALA A 272 -2.92 15.78 -13.44
C ALA A 272 -1.40 15.63 -13.58
N ILE A 273 -0.83 14.69 -12.82
CA ILE A 273 0.56 14.26 -12.97
C ILE A 273 0.59 12.94 -13.76
N PRO A 274 1.41 12.82 -14.82
CA PRO A 274 1.50 11.58 -15.59
C PRO A 274 2.06 10.43 -14.75
N GLY A 275 1.71 9.19 -15.10
CA GLY A 275 2.20 7.98 -14.39
C GLY A 275 3.70 7.70 -14.56
N LEU A 276 4.34 8.33 -15.56
CA LEU A 276 5.75 8.21 -15.89
C LEU A 276 6.33 9.58 -16.27
N GLY A 277 7.56 9.86 -15.86
CA GLY A 277 8.34 11.04 -16.26
C GLY A 277 9.68 10.64 -16.87
N LYS A 278 10.20 11.43 -17.82
CA LYS A 278 11.50 11.17 -18.49
C LYS A 278 12.66 11.95 -17.87
N GLY A 279 13.78 11.28 -17.67
CA GLY A 279 15.10 11.90 -17.42
C GLY A 279 15.73 12.53 -18.66
N ARG A 280 16.93 13.13 -18.52
CA ARG A 280 17.80 13.66 -19.59
C ARG A 280 18.45 12.55 -20.41
N HIS A 281 17.66 11.66 -21.01
CA HIS A 281 18.05 10.98 -22.23
C HIS A 281 16.85 10.94 -23.18
N ALA A 282 16.77 12.00 -23.98
CA ALA A 282 16.16 12.02 -25.30
C ALA A 282 17.17 12.70 -26.23
#